data_AF-A0A959CC77-F1
#
_entry.id   AF-A0A959CC77-F1
#
_cell.length_a   1.000
_cell.length_b   1.000
_cell.length_c   1.000
_cell.angle_alpha   90.00
_cell.angle_beta   90.00
_cell.angle_gamma   90.00
#
_symmetry.space_group_name_H-M   'P 1'
#
loop_
_entity.id
_entity.type
_entity.pdbx_description
1 polymer ?
#
loop_
_entity_poly.entity_id
_entity_poly.type
_entity_poly.pdbx_seq_one_letter_code
_entity_poly.pdbx_strand_id
1 'polypeptide(L)'
;MSALNRNLLWFAGAVLLIAIGYYFADIVTYILIAWVLSMLGRPLMEFLQEKIRIGRYHMGPTGASILTIAAFYAVILGLIMAFVPTIVSQARNLSTVDYEALGEKLKGPFFYIDTQLHQIGLLSRGESLATKTQEILSTWFKPTLVGDFLESFISTAGNILVTFASVTFILFFFLKENTLFLNILHALVPNELEPKVRQAVQNSSEMLGRYFSGLVAQILAFSLVVTVLLWLFGVKNALLIGAFGGLFNVIPYVGPILGVVFGAFITISSNLDMEFSLLLPMLLKMTG
;
A
#
# COMPACT_ATOMS: atom_id res chain seq x y z
N MET A 1 -43.18 20.87 -27.55
CA MET A 1 -42.00 21.57 -26.98
C MET A 1 -40.94 21.68 -28.08
N SER A 2 -40.41 22.88 -28.35
CA SER A 2 -39.39 23.07 -29.37
C SER A 2 -38.14 22.24 -29.06
N ALA A 3 -37.38 21.83 -30.07
CA ALA A 3 -36.13 21.07 -29.90
C ALA A 3 -35.14 21.79 -28.95
N LEU A 4 -35.22 23.13 -28.88
CA LEU A 4 -34.43 23.97 -27.96
C LEU A 4 -34.72 23.67 -26.48
N ASN A 5 -36.00 23.53 -26.10
CA ASN A 5 -36.38 23.24 -24.71
C ASN A 5 -35.99 21.83 -24.28
N ARG A 6 -35.99 20.86 -25.22
CA ARG A 6 -35.54 19.49 -24.94
C ARG A 6 -34.03 19.45 -24.69
N ASN A 7 -33.25 20.14 -25.51
CA ASN A 7 -31.79 20.17 -25.35
C ASN A 7 -31.36 20.89 -24.07
N LEU A 8 -32.08 21.96 -23.68
CA LEU A 8 -31.84 22.66 -22.42
C LEU A 8 -32.12 21.78 -21.19
N LEU A 9 -33.18 20.95 -21.24
CA LEU A 9 -33.48 19.99 -20.18
C LEU A 9 -32.40 18.91 -20.05
N TRP A 10 -31.90 18.37 -21.17
CA TRP A 10 -30.77 17.43 -21.15
C TRP A 10 -29.49 18.06 -20.60
N PHE A 11 -29.19 19.30 -20.99
CA PHE A 11 -28.04 20.03 -20.47
C PHE A 11 -28.16 20.30 -18.97
N ALA A 12 -29.31 20.78 -18.51
CA ALA A 12 -29.57 21.00 -17.08
C ALA A 12 -29.49 19.69 -16.28
N GLY A 13 -30.02 18.58 -16.81
CA GLY A 13 -29.89 17.25 -16.21
C GLY A 13 -28.44 16.77 -16.12
N ALA A 14 -27.64 16.97 -17.17
CA ALA A 14 -26.22 16.62 -17.17
C ALA A 14 -25.43 17.45 -16.14
N VAL A 15 -25.68 18.77 -16.06
CA VAL A 15 -25.04 19.65 -15.07
C VAL A 15 -25.42 19.24 -13.65
N LEU A 16 -26.69 18.92 -13.41
CA LEU A 16 -27.16 18.44 -12.11
C LEU A 16 -26.47 17.12 -11.71
N LEU A 17 -26.34 16.17 -12.64
CA LEU A 17 -25.64 14.91 -12.41
C LEU A 17 -24.16 15.12 -12.07
N ILE A 18 -23.47 16.00 -12.79
CA ILE A 18 -22.07 16.34 -12.52
C ILE A 18 -21.93 17.02 -11.15
N ALA A 19 -22.84 17.94 -10.81
CA ALA A 19 -22.84 18.63 -9.52
C ALA A 19 -23.07 17.66 -8.35
N ILE A 20 -24.01 16.71 -8.50
CA ILE A 20 -24.25 15.63 -7.53
C ILE A 20 -23.00 14.75 -7.43
N GLY A 21 -22.41 14.34 -8.55
CA GLY A 21 -21.19 13.53 -8.56
C GLY A 21 -20.01 14.22 -7.86
N TYR A 22 -19.87 15.53 -8.04
CA TYR A 22 -18.84 16.33 -7.36
C TYR A 22 -19.12 16.46 -5.86
N TYR A 23 -20.37 16.76 -5.48
CA TYR A 23 -20.75 16.93 -4.07
C TYR A 23 -20.66 15.63 -3.27
N PHE A 24 -20.95 14.49 -3.92
CA PHE A 24 -20.89 13.15 -3.31
C PHE A 24 -19.67 12.34 -3.79
N ALA A 25 -18.59 13.00 -4.19
CA ALA A 25 -17.40 12.35 -4.76
C ALA A 25 -16.83 11.26 -3.84
N ASP A 26 -16.85 11.47 -2.52
CA ASP A 26 -16.41 10.48 -1.54
C ASP A 26 -17.24 9.21 -1.59
N ILE A 27 -18.57 9.33 -1.65
CA ILE A 27 -19.49 8.18 -1.73
C ILE A 27 -19.27 7.43 -3.05
N VAL A 28 -19.16 8.16 -4.17
CA VAL A 28 -18.87 7.56 -5.48
C VAL A 28 -17.54 6.81 -5.43
N THR A 29 -16.52 7.40 -4.80
CA THR A 29 -15.21 6.78 -4.61
C THR A 29 -15.33 5.50 -3.77
N TYR A 30 -16.08 5.51 -2.67
CA TYR A 30 -16.29 4.32 -1.83
C TYR A 30 -17.02 3.21 -2.59
N ILE A 31 -18.02 3.55 -3.40
CA ILE A 31 -18.72 2.61 -4.27
C ILE A 31 -17.77 1.99 -5.29
N LEU A 32 -16.93 2.79 -5.95
CA LEU A 32 -15.97 2.31 -6.94
C LEU A 32 -14.91 1.40 -6.31
N ILE A 33 -14.36 1.78 -5.15
CA ILE A 33 -13.40 0.95 -4.40
C ILE A 33 -14.06 -0.37 -4.00
N ALA A 34 -15.27 -0.33 -3.42
CA ALA A 34 -16.00 -1.52 -3.03
C ALA A 34 -16.33 -2.41 -4.24
N TRP A 35 -16.65 -1.84 -5.39
CA TRP A 35 -16.91 -2.58 -6.62
C TRP A 35 -15.65 -3.32 -7.10
N VAL A 36 -14.51 -2.64 -7.16
CA VAL A 36 -13.22 -3.26 -7.52
C VAL A 36 -12.84 -4.35 -6.51
N LEU A 37 -12.93 -4.07 -5.20
CA LEU A 37 -12.68 -5.05 -4.16
C LEU A 37 -13.62 -6.25 -4.24
N SER A 38 -14.89 -6.03 -4.62
CA SER A 38 -15.84 -7.13 -4.80
C SER A 38 -15.41 -8.05 -5.94
N MET A 39 -14.87 -7.50 -7.04
CA MET A 39 -14.32 -8.31 -8.13
C MET A 39 -13.11 -9.11 -7.69
N LEU A 40 -12.21 -8.51 -6.92
CA LEU A 40 -11.07 -9.21 -6.34
C LEU A 40 -11.50 -10.31 -5.36
N GLY A 41 -12.62 -10.10 -4.66
CA GLY A 41 -13.19 -11.05 -3.71
C GLY A 41 -14.01 -12.16 -4.35
N ARG A 42 -14.49 -12.00 -5.60
CA ARG A 42 -15.30 -13.00 -6.31
C ARG A 42 -14.68 -14.39 -6.37
N PRO A 43 -13.39 -14.58 -6.71
CA PRO A 43 -12.80 -15.92 -6.82
C PRO A 43 -12.78 -16.63 -5.46
N LEU A 44 -12.50 -15.88 -4.39
CA LEU A 44 -12.57 -16.38 -3.03
C LEU A 44 -14.02 -16.69 -2.64
N MET A 45 -14.95 -15.80 -2.96
CA MET A 45 -16.38 -15.98 -2.70
C MET A 45 -16.94 -17.24 -3.38
N GLU A 46 -16.65 -17.43 -4.67
CA GLU A 46 -17.02 -18.61 -5.45
C GLU A 46 -16.37 -19.87 -4.87
N PHE A 47 -15.08 -19.81 -4.51
CA PHE A 47 -14.40 -20.91 -3.84
C PHE A 47 -15.06 -21.29 -2.51
N LEU A 48 -15.42 -20.31 -1.68
CA LEU A 48 -16.07 -20.52 -0.39
C LEU A 48 -17.48 -21.10 -0.54
N GLN A 49 -18.23 -20.72 -1.58
CA GLN A 49 -19.57 -21.25 -1.83
C GLN A 49 -19.57 -22.63 -2.48
N GLU A 50 -18.70 -22.86 -3.47
CA GLU A 50 -18.74 -24.06 -4.30
C GLU A 50 -17.87 -25.20 -3.76
N LYS A 51 -16.67 -24.87 -3.22
CA LYS A 51 -15.65 -25.87 -2.84
C LYS A 51 -15.68 -26.22 -1.36
N ILE A 52 -16.02 -25.27 -0.49
CA ILE A 52 -16.12 -25.55 0.96
C ILE A 52 -17.52 -26.07 1.29
N ARG A 53 -17.64 -27.40 1.38
CA ARG A 53 -18.84 -28.07 1.90
C ARG A 53 -18.56 -28.58 3.31
N ILE A 54 -19.16 -27.96 4.32
CA ILE A 54 -19.15 -28.49 5.68
C ILE A 54 -20.34 -29.44 5.82
N GLY A 55 -20.14 -30.70 5.44
CA GLY A 55 -21.17 -31.74 5.49
C GLY A 55 -22.30 -31.49 4.48
N ARG A 56 -23.54 -31.35 4.98
CA ARG A 56 -24.75 -31.09 4.15
C ARG A 56 -25.05 -29.59 3.96
N TYR A 57 -24.31 -28.70 4.63
CA TYR A 57 -24.56 -27.27 4.58
C TYR A 57 -23.72 -26.59 3.50
N HIS A 58 -24.39 -25.86 2.62
CA HIS A 58 -23.76 -24.95 1.66
C HIS A 58 -23.65 -23.57 2.31
N MET A 59 -22.51 -22.90 2.16
CA MET A 59 -22.34 -21.57 2.70
C MET A 59 -23.20 -20.59 1.90
N GLY A 60 -24.22 -20.01 2.53
CA GLY A 60 -25.07 -19.02 1.87
C GLY A 60 -24.30 -17.75 1.49
N PRO A 61 -24.82 -16.91 0.57
CA PRO A 61 -24.14 -15.70 0.09
C PRO A 61 -23.72 -14.74 1.22
N THR A 62 -24.51 -14.66 2.29
CA THR A 62 -24.18 -13.85 3.47
C THR A 62 -22.95 -14.37 4.21
N GLY A 63 -22.84 -15.68 4.41
CA GLY A 63 -21.71 -16.26 5.15
C GLY A 63 -20.40 -16.14 4.36
N ALA A 64 -20.47 -16.44 3.07
CA ALA A 64 -19.29 -16.38 2.22
C ALA A 64 -18.80 -14.93 1.99
N SER A 65 -19.70 -13.93 1.94
CA SER A 65 -19.30 -12.51 1.85
C SER A 65 -18.58 -12.04 3.12
N ILE A 66 -19.11 -12.38 4.30
CA ILE A 66 -18.46 -12.07 5.59
C ILE A 66 -17.08 -12.71 5.65
N LEU A 67 -16.97 -13.99 5.28
CA LEU A 67 -15.69 -14.71 5.33
C LEU A 67 -14.68 -14.16 4.31
N THR A 68 -15.14 -13.73 3.12
CA THR A 68 -14.30 -13.06 2.12
C THR A 68 -13.74 -11.75 2.66
N ILE A 69 -14.58 -10.92 3.28
CA ILE A 69 -14.14 -9.67 3.92
C ILE A 69 -13.18 -9.96 5.09
N ALA A 70 -13.50 -10.96 5.92
CA ALA A 70 -12.63 -11.38 7.00
C ALA A 70 -11.26 -11.86 6.48
N ALA A 71 -11.21 -12.56 5.34
CA ALA A 71 -9.97 -12.95 4.71
C ALA A 71 -9.15 -11.74 4.22
N PHE A 72 -9.78 -10.71 3.65
CA PHE A 72 -9.09 -9.47 3.30
C PHE A 72 -8.47 -8.81 4.53
N TYR A 73 -9.20 -8.76 5.64
CA TYR A 73 -8.66 -8.23 6.90
C TYR A 73 -7.57 -9.10 7.50
N ALA A 74 -7.69 -10.42 7.42
CA ALA A 74 -6.65 -11.33 7.86
C ALA A 74 -5.35 -11.11 7.06
N VAL A 75 -5.44 -10.89 5.74
CA VAL A 75 -4.26 -10.57 4.91
C VAL A 75 -3.66 -9.23 5.33
N ILE A 76 -4.46 -8.16 5.44
CA ILE A 76 -3.96 -6.82 5.81
C ILE A 76 -3.33 -6.85 7.21
N LEU A 77 -4.03 -7.40 8.20
CA LEU A 77 -3.54 -7.51 9.58
C LEU A 77 -2.30 -8.40 9.66
N GLY A 78 -2.28 -9.51 8.92
CA GLY A 78 -1.13 -10.40 8.83
C GLY A 78 0.11 -9.69 8.29
N LEU A 79 -0.04 -8.87 7.25
CA LEU A 79 1.05 -8.05 6.71
C LEU A 79 1.53 -7.00 7.73
N ILE A 80 0.62 -6.31 8.41
CA ILE A 80 0.96 -5.32 9.45
C ILE A 80 1.71 -6.00 10.61
N MET A 81 1.20 -7.12 11.12
CA MET A 81 1.82 -7.87 12.20
C MET A 81 3.17 -8.48 11.83
N ALA A 82 3.40 -8.82 10.56
CA ALA A 82 4.70 -9.28 10.09
C ALA A 82 5.71 -8.11 9.98
N PHE A 83 5.25 -6.97 9.49
CA PHE A 83 6.11 -5.85 9.08
C PHE A 83 6.45 -4.91 10.22
N VAL A 84 5.46 -4.47 11.00
CA VAL A 84 5.64 -3.46 12.05
C VAL A 84 6.66 -3.92 13.10
N PRO A 85 6.61 -5.15 13.65
CA PRO A 85 7.60 -5.59 14.63
C PRO A 85 9.01 -5.68 14.04
N THR A 86 9.10 -6.09 12.78
CA THR A 86 10.37 -6.13 12.04
C THR A 86 10.94 -4.72 12.00
N ILE A 87 10.26 -3.75 11.39
CA ILE A 87 10.69 -2.35 11.37
C ILE A 87 11.04 -1.82 12.75
N VAL A 88 10.18 -2.03 13.75
CA VAL A 88 10.40 -1.53 15.11
C VAL A 88 11.66 -2.15 15.71
N SER A 89 11.92 -3.43 15.50
CA SER A 89 13.14 -4.08 15.98
C SER A 89 14.40 -3.57 15.28
N GLN A 90 14.35 -3.29 13.97
CA GLN A 90 15.46 -2.67 13.26
C GLN A 90 15.67 -1.22 13.70
N ALA A 91 14.59 -0.45 13.85
CA ALA A 91 14.64 0.91 14.35
C ALA A 91 15.18 0.97 15.79
N ARG A 92 14.81 0.01 16.65
CA ARG A 92 15.36 -0.10 18.01
C ARG A 92 16.85 -0.43 18.00
N ASN A 93 17.28 -1.38 17.18
CA ASN A 93 18.70 -1.71 17.02
C ASN A 93 19.51 -0.52 16.48
N LEU A 94 18.92 0.30 15.60
CA LEU A 94 19.52 1.57 15.18
C LEU A 94 19.53 2.59 16.32
N SER A 95 18.46 2.68 17.12
CA SER A 95 18.34 3.63 18.24
C SER A 95 19.26 3.33 19.42
N THR A 96 19.73 2.09 19.54
CA THR A 96 20.74 1.67 20.51
C THR A 96 22.16 1.92 20.03
N VAL A 97 22.35 2.36 18.78
CA VAL A 97 23.64 2.88 18.33
C VAL A 97 23.88 4.17 19.10
N ASP A 98 24.99 4.23 19.83
CA ASP A 98 25.41 5.42 20.56
C ASP A 98 25.71 6.53 19.54
N TYR A 99 24.73 7.40 19.33
CA TYR A 99 24.78 8.48 18.34
C TYR A 99 25.81 9.56 18.70
N GLU A 100 26.19 9.68 19.98
CA GLU A 100 27.33 10.51 20.39
C GLU A 100 28.65 9.85 19.95
N ALA A 101 28.81 8.54 20.17
CA ALA A 101 29.97 7.80 19.69
C ALA A 101 30.04 7.77 18.15
N LEU A 102 28.89 7.73 17.45
CA LEU A 102 28.82 7.85 16.00
C LEU A 102 29.26 9.25 15.53
N GLY A 103 28.82 10.31 16.23
CA GLY A 103 29.25 11.69 15.97
C GLY A 103 30.75 11.90 16.15
N GLU A 104 31.33 11.32 17.21
CA GLU A 104 32.78 11.31 17.44
C GLU A 104 33.55 10.54 16.35
N LYS A 105 33.07 9.35 15.97
CA LYS A 105 33.68 8.55 14.88
C LYS A 105 33.63 9.26 13.53
N LEU A 106 32.61 10.08 13.29
CA LEU A 106 32.44 10.84 12.05
C LEU A 106 33.39 12.06 11.95
N LYS A 107 33.97 12.54 13.05
CA LYS A 107 34.94 13.66 13.03
C LYS A 107 36.20 13.35 12.21
N GLY A 108 36.68 12.11 12.25
CA GLY A 108 37.87 11.69 11.51
C GLY A 108 37.70 11.80 9.98
N PRO A 109 36.67 11.14 9.40
CA PRO A 109 36.38 11.24 7.97
C PRO A 109 36.03 12.65 7.49
N PHE A 110 35.35 13.46 8.33
CA PHE A 110 35.00 14.84 7.99
C PHE A 110 36.15 15.83 8.12
N PHE A 111 37.26 15.49 8.80
CA PHE A 111 38.36 16.41 9.05
C PHE A 111 38.95 17.04 7.77
N TYR A 112 39.14 16.24 6.71
CA TYR A 112 39.66 16.74 5.43
C TYR A 112 38.64 17.60 4.66
N ILE A 113 37.35 17.31 4.83
CA ILE A 113 36.28 18.06 4.16
C ILE A 113 36.03 19.38 4.90
N ASP A 114 36.02 19.35 6.23
CA ASP A 114 35.90 20.52 7.09
C ASP A 114 37.03 21.50 6.82
N THR A 115 38.28 21.03 6.76
CA THR A 115 39.43 21.89 6.48
C THR A 115 39.33 22.58 5.12
N GLN A 116 38.85 21.88 4.08
CA GLN A 116 38.62 22.51 2.78
C GLN A 116 37.41 23.46 2.77
N LEU A 117 36.32 23.11 3.41
CA LEU A 117 35.11 23.94 3.52
C LEU A 117 35.34 25.23 4.31
N HIS A 118 36.19 25.19 5.35
CA HIS A 118 36.63 26.39 6.07
C HIS A 118 37.54 27.28 5.22
N GLN A 119 38.36 26.71 4.32
CA GLN A 119 39.22 27.48 3.42
C GLN A 119 38.42 28.22 2.34
N ILE A 120 37.32 27.63 1.86
CA ILE A 120 36.42 28.27 0.87
C ILE A 120 35.29 29.09 1.51
N GLY A 121 35.30 29.24 2.84
CA GLY A 121 34.38 30.13 3.58
C GLY A 121 32.94 29.60 3.70
N LEU A 122 32.69 28.33 3.39
CA LEU A 122 31.37 27.71 3.50
C LEU A 122 31.05 27.20 4.91
N LEU A 123 32.06 27.07 5.79
CA LEU A 123 31.91 26.75 7.21
C LEU A 123 32.54 27.84 8.08
N SER A 124 31.79 28.27 9.11
CA SER A 124 32.27 29.28 10.06
C SER A 124 33.24 28.65 11.07
N ARG A 125 34.22 29.42 11.57
CA ARG A 125 35.17 28.94 12.59
C ARG A 125 34.43 28.41 13.82
N GLY A 126 34.50 27.10 14.02
CA GLY A 126 33.86 26.39 15.14
C GLY A 126 32.73 25.45 14.73
N GLU A 127 32.28 25.49 13.47
CA GLU A 127 31.30 24.54 12.93
C GLU A 127 32.01 23.37 12.25
N SER A 128 31.76 22.14 12.69
CA SER A 128 32.19 20.94 11.96
C SER A 128 31.00 20.29 11.27
N LEU A 129 31.22 19.70 10.09
CA LEU A 129 30.22 18.84 9.45
C LEU A 129 29.81 17.71 10.38
N ALA A 130 30.73 17.19 11.19
CA ALA A 130 30.42 16.17 12.19
C ALA A 130 29.35 16.65 13.20
N THR A 131 29.49 17.87 13.74
CA THR A 131 28.49 18.46 14.64
C THR A 131 27.14 18.72 13.97
N LYS A 132 27.11 19.26 12.74
CA LYS A 132 25.84 19.46 12.01
C LYS A 132 25.17 18.13 11.65
N THR A 133 25.95 17.12 11.32
CA THR A 133 25.44 15.77 11.01
C THR A 133 24.90 15.10 12.27
N GLN A 134 25.57 15.25 13.42
CA GLN A 134 25.08 14.79 14.72
C GLN A 134 23.77 15.48 15.12
N GLU A 135 23.64 16.78 14.86
CA GLU A 135 22.42 17.54 15.13
C GLU A 135 21.23 17.11 14.24
N ILE A 136 21.48 16.86 12.95
CA ILE A 136 20.48 16.32 12.03
C ILE A 136 20.07 14.91 12.44
N LEU A 137 21.03 14.02 12.70
CA LEU A 137 20.75 12.64 13.11
C LEU A 137 19.98 12.60 14.44
N SER A 138 20.40 13.38 15.44
CA SER A 138 19.69 13.45 16.71
C SER A 138 18.28 14.02 16.58
N THR A 139 17.99 14.85 15.57
CA THR A 139 16.65 15.39 15.28
C THR A 139 15.76 14.36 14.58
N TRP A 140 16.29 13.61 13.61
CA TRP A 140 15.56 12.57 12.86
C TRP A 140 15.31 11.28 13.64
N PHE A 141 15.94 11.10 14.81
CA PHE A 141 15.78 9.91 15.66
C PHE A 141 15.29 10.23 17.08
N LYS A 142 14.77 11.43 17.35
CA LYS A 142 14.15 11.74 18.65
C LYS A 142 12.97 10.80 18.93
N PRO A 143 12.79 10.32 20.17
CA PRO A 143 11.60 9.57 20.60
C PRO A 143 10.27 10.32 20.34
N THR A 144 10.32 11.65 20.19
CA THR A 144 9.16 12.49 19.85
C THR A 144 8.60 12.20 18.46
N LEU A 145 9.41 11.71 17.49
CA LEU A 145 8.91 11.35 16.16
C LEU A 145 7.93 10.17 16.19
N VAL A 146 8.08 9.26 17.15
CA VAL A 146 7.09 8.20 17.38
C VAL A 146 5.80 8.80 17.95
N GLY A 147 5.91 9.80 18.83
CA GLY A 147 4.76 10.56 19.33
C GLY A 147 4.03 11.30 18.22
N ASP A 148 4.74 12.05 17.38
CA ASP A 148 4.19 12.84 16.28
C ASP A 148 3.60 11.94 15.18
N PHE A 149 4.23 10.79 14.90
CA PHE A 149 3.68 9.77 13.99
C PHE A 149 2.40 9.16 14.54
N LEU A 150 2.37 8.85 15.84
CA LEU A 150 1.19 8.30 16.52
C LEU A 150 0.05 9.34 16.54
N GLU A 151 0.36 10.61 16.78
CA GLU A 151 -0.62 11.71 16.79
C GLU A 151 -1.17 12.01 15.39
N SER A 152 -0.31 11.99 14.37
CA SER A 152 -0.71 12.06 12.95
C SER A 152 -1.55 10.85 12.54
N PHE A 153 -1.19 9.65 13.00
CA PHE A 153 -1.97 8.44 12.75
C PHE A 153 -3.34 8.49 13.41
N ILE A 154 -3.43 8.94 14.67
CA ILE A 154 -4.70 9.07 15.41
C ILE A 154 -5.61 10.13 14.78
N SER A 155 -5.06 11.29 14.39
CA SER A 155 -5.85 12.34 13.73
C SER A 155 -6.37 11.91 12.36
N THR A 156 -5.58 11.14 11.61
CA THR A 156 -6.02 10.57 10.32
C THR A 156 -6.99 9.39 10.51
N ALA A 157 -6.87 8.63 11.60
CA ALA A 157 -7.67 7.44 11.88
C ALA A 157 -9.18 7.74 11.97
N GLY A 158 -9.58 8.92 12.46
CA GLY A 158 -10.99 9.32 12.53
C GLY A 158 -11.69 9.30 11.16
N ASN A 159 -11.05 9.85 10.12
CA ASN A 159 -11.57 9.85 8.75
C ASN A 159 -11.40 8.47 8.07
N ILE A 160 -10.34 7.74 8.40
CA ILE A 160 -10.11 6.38 7.91
C ILE A 160 -11.21 5.45 8.41
N LEU A 161 -11.65 5.53 9.67
CA LEU A 161 -12.68 4.65 10.22
C LEU A 161 -14.00 4.78 9.47
N VAL A 162 -14.43 6.01 9.17
CA VAL A 162 -15.66 6.26 8.39
C VAL A 162 -15.51 5.70 6.98
N THR A 163 -14.38 5.97 6.33
CA THR A 163 -14.07 5.46 4.98
C THR A 163 -14.08 3.94 4.96
N PHE A 164 -13.37 3.32 5.89
CA PHE A 164 -13.19 1.88 5.99
C PHE A 164 -14.53 1.19 6.27
N ALA A 165 -15.28 1.65 7.27
CA ALA A 165 -16.60 1.13 7.59
C ALA A 165 -17.57 1.25 6.40
N SER A 166 -17.58 2.41 5.72
CA SER A 166 -18.44 2.64 4.55
C SER A 166 -18.08 1.70 3.40
N VAL A 167 -16.80 1.59 3.06
CA VAL A 167 -16.32 0.68 2.01
C VAL A 167 -16.62 -0.77 2.38
N THR A 168 -16.43 -1.18 3.64
CA THR A 168 -16.74 -2.54 4.11
C THR A 168 -18.22 -2.87 3.92
N PHE A 169 -19.08 -1.92 4.32
CA PHE A 169 -20.51 -2.08 4.25
C PHE A 169 -20.98 -2.24 2.79
N ILE A 170 -20.53 -1.35 1.91
CA ILE A 170 -20.88 -1.44 0.47
C ILE A 170 -20.31 -2.72 -0.14
N LEU A 171 -19.05 -3.07 0.19
CA LEU A 171 -18.39 -4.29 -0.28
C LEU A 171 -19.18 -5.54 0.13
N PHE A 172 -19.68 -5.59 1.37
CA PHE A 172 -20.52 -6.69 1.85
C PHE A 172 -21.74 -6.88 0.96
N PHE A 173 -22.46 -5.80 0.63
CA PHE A 173 -23.63 -5.90 -0.24
C PHE A 173 -23.26 -6.29 -1.67
N PHE A 174 -22.17 -5.75 -2.23
CA PHE A 174 -21.71 -6.13 -3.58
C PHE A 174 -21.23 -7.57 -3.68
N LEU A 175 -20.64 -8.12 -2.62
CA LEU A 175 -20.25 -9.53 -2.56
C LEU A 175 -21.46 -10.44 -2.35
N LYS A 176 -22.38 -10.05 -1.45
CA LYS A 176 -23.60 -10.82 -1.15
C LYS A 176 -24.55 -10.86 -2.36
N GLU A 177 -24.67 -9.75 -3.08
CA GLU A 177 -25.57 -9.57 -4.22
C GLU A 177 -24.79 -9.09 -5.45
N ASN A 178 -24.39 -10.05 -6.29
CA ASN A 178 -23.50 -9.82 -7.43
C ASN A 178 -24.09 -8.92 -8.54
N THR A 179 -25.41 -8.69 -8.54
CA THR A 179 -26.13 -7.81 -9.47
C THR A 179 -26.42 -6.43 -8.89
N LEU A 180 -26.15 -6.17 -7.61
CA LEU A 180 -26.54 -4.91 -6.97
C LEU A 180 -25.95 -3.68 -7.69
N PHE A 181 -24.68 -3.74 -8.08
CA PHE A 181 -24.05 -2.66 -8.84
C PHE A 181 -24.72 -2.44 -10.20
N LEU A 182 -25.09 -3.52 -10.90
CA LEU A 182 -25.84 -3.41 -12.16
C LEU A 182 -27.20 -2.77 -11.91
N ASN A 183 -27.91 -3.17 -10.87
CA ASN A 183 -29.23 -2.62 -10.51
C ASN A 183 -29.15 -1.12 -10.18
N ILE A 184 -28.08 -0.66 -9.53
CA ILE A 184 -27.83 0.77 -9.31
C ILE A 184 -27.64 1.50 -10.64
N LEU A 185 -26.86 0.93 -11.56
CA LEU A 185 -26.68 1.51 -12.90
C LEU A 185 -27.97 1.53 -13.71
N HIS A 186 -28.79 0.48 -13.61
CA HIS A 186 -30.10 0.41 -14.25
C HIS A 186 -31.02 1.57 -13.84
N ALA A 187 -30.95 2.02 -12.59
CA ALA A 187 -31.72 3.17 -12.11
C ALA A 187 -31.22 4.53 -12.64
N LEU A 188 -29.98 4.60 -13.13
CA LEU A 188 -29.32 5.83 -13.56
C LEU A 188 -29.24 5.98 -15.09
N VAL A 189 -29.39 4.88 -15.82
CA VAL A 189 -29.18 4.81 -17.28
C VAL A 189 -30.54 4.81 -18.00
N PRO A 190 -30.70 5.56 -19.11
CA PRO A 190 -31.91 5.50 -19.93
C PRO A 190 -32.16 4.09 -20.49
N ASN A 191 -33.44 3.67 -20.55
CA ASN A 191 -33.85 2.33 -21.01
C ASN A 191 -33.25 1.93 -22.38
N GLU A 192 -33.02 2.89 -23.27
CA GLU A 192 -32.42 2.65 -24.60
C GLU A 192 -30.96 2.16 -24.54
N LEU A 193 -30.21 2.61 -23.52
CA LEU A 193 -28.80 2.28 -23.30
C LEU A 193 -28.60 1.12 -22.33
N GLU A 194 -29.65 0.74 -21.61
CA GLU A 194 -29.65 -0.29 -20.57
C GLU A 194 -28.98 -1.61 -21.03
N PRO A 195 -29.30 -2.21 -22.19
CA PRO A 195 -28.70 -3.48 -22.59
C PRO A 195 -27.21 -3.35 -22.86
N LYS A 196 -26.79 -2.22 -23.44
CA LYS A 196 -25.38 -1.94 -23.77
C LYS A 196 -24.55 -1.74 -22.50
N VAL A 197 -25.06 -0.96 -21.53
CA VAL A 197 -24.36 -0.74 -20.26
C VAL A 197 -24.27 -2.03 -19.46
N ARG A 198 -25.36 -2.81 -19.38
CA ARG A 198 -25.36 -4.10 -18.69
C ARG A 198 -24.30 -5.04 -19.26
N GLN A 199 -24.26 -5.17 -20.58
CA GLN A 199 -23.28 -6.01 -21.26
C GLN A 199 -21.84 -5.54 -21.02
N ALA A 200 -21.58 -4.23 -21.12
CA ALA A 200 -20.25 -3.66 -20.87
C ALA A 200 -19.78 -3.94 -19.43
N VAL A 201 -20.63 -3.70 -18.44
CA VAL A 201 -20.30 -3.88 -17.02
C VAL A 201 -20.10 -5.35 -16.68
N GLN A 202 -20.93 -6.26 -17.23
CA GLN A 202 -20.77 -7.71 -17.06
C GLN A 202 -19.45 -8.18 -17.65
N ASN A 203 -19.16 -7.83 -18.91
CA ASN A 203 -17.91 -8.19 -19.58
C ASN A 203 -16.69 -7.66 -18.81
N SER A 204 -16.72 -6.41 -18.35
CA SER A 204 -15.66 -5.83 -17.53
C SER A 204 -15.49 -6.58 -16.21
N SER A 205 -16.59 -6.89 -15.52
CA SER A 205 -16.55 -7.62 -14.25
C SER A 205 -15.98 -9.03 -14.39
N GLU A 206 -16.33 -9.73 -15.46
CA GLU A 206 -15.80 -11.08 -15.77
C GLU A 206 -14.32 -11.02 -16.15
N MET A 207 -13.93 -10.07 -17.00
CA MET A 207 -12.54 -9.89 -17.42
C MET A 207 -11.64 -9.54 -16.22
N LEU A 208 -12.06 -8.56 -15.40
CA LEU A 208 -11.33 -8.17 -14.20
C LEU A 208 -11.32 -9.29 -13.16
N GLY A 209 -12.44 -10.00 -12.98
CA GLY A 209 -12.50 -11.15 -12.08
C GLY A 209 -11.48 -12.22 -12.45
N ARG A 210 -11.42 -12.63 -13.73
CA ARG A 210 -10.41 -13.59 -14.22
C ARG A 210 -8.98 -13.08 -14.09
N TYR A 211 -8.76 -11.79 -14.37
CA TYR A 211 -7.46 -11.15 -14.18
C TYR A 211 -7.02 -11.20 -12.71
N PHE A 212 -7.88 -10.79 -11.77
CA PHE A 212 -7.56 -10.82 -10.34
C PHE A 212 -7.35 -12.25 -9.82
N SER A 213 -8.12 -13.24 -10.30
CA SER A 213 -7.84 -14.66 -10.00
C SER A 213 -6.43 -15.07 -10.42
N GLY A 214 -6.05 -14.73 -11.65
CA GLY A 214 -4.70 -15.00 -12.17
C GLY A 214 -3.64 -14.28 -11.34
N LEU A 215 -3.91 -13.04 -10.96
CA LEU A 215 -3.02 -12.22 -10.15
C LEU A 215 -2.78 -12.80 -8.76
N VAL A 216 -3.84 -13.21 -8.05
CA VAL A 216 -3.74 -13.85 -6.75
C VAL A 216 -2.97 -15.18 -6.86
N ALA A 217 -3.26 -15.99 -7.86
CA ALA A 217 -2.52 -17.23 -8.11
C ALA A 217 -1.04 -16.96 -8.39
N GLN A 218 -0.72 -15.93 -9.17
CA GLN A 218 0.65 -15.51 -9.45
C GLN A 218 1.37 -15.03 -8.19
N ILE A 219 0.75 -14.17 -7.37
CA ILE A 219 1.31 -13.71 -6.09
C ILE A 219 1.63 -14.91 -5.20
N LEU A 220 0.68 -15.83 -5.02
CA LEU A 220 0.85 -17.00 -4.16
C LEU A 220 1.94 -17.93 -4.68
N ALA A 221 1.96 -18.22 -5.98
CA ALA A 221 2.98 -19.06 -6.59
C ALA A 221 4.38 -18.46 -6.44
N PHE A 222 4.55 -17.18 -6.77
CA PHE A 222 5.82 -16.47 -6.60
C PHE A 222 6.25 -16.45 -5.14
N SER A 223 5.34 -16.10 -4.23
CA SER A 223 5.62 -16.03 -2.80
C SER A 223 6.08 -17.37 -2.26
N LEU A 224 5.42 -18.46 -2.67
CA LEU A 224 5.76 -19.82 -2.25
C LEU A 224 7.14 -20.22 -2.76
N VAL A 225 7.42 -20.01 -4.06
CA VAL A 225 8.73 -20.33 -4.65
C VAL A 225 9.86 -19.57 -3.94
N VAL A 226 9.72 -18.26 -3.77
CA VAL A 226 10.75 -17.44 -3.10
C VAL A 226 10.90 -17.83 -1.63
N THR A 227 9.80 -18.07 -0.93
CA THR A 227 9.84 -18.53 0.48
C THR A 227 10.59 -19.85 0.60
N VAL A 228 10.27 -20.83 -0.23
CA VAL A 228 10.91 -22.17 -0.19
C VAL A 228 12.39 -22.05 -0.51
N LEU A 229 12.77 -21.31 -1.54
CA LEU A 229 14.18 -21.09 -1.90
C LEU A 229 14.95 -20.46 -0.73
N LEU A 230 14.46 -19.34 -0.19
CA LEU A 230 15.13 -18.65 0.92
C LEU A 230 15.19 -19.50 2.19
N TRP A 231 14.14 -20.27 2.46
CA TRP A 231 14.11 -21.19 3.60
C TRP A 231 15.15 -22.30 3.46
N LEU A 232 15.32 -22.88 2.27
CA LEU A 232 16.36 -23.88 1.99
C LEU A 232 17.78 -23.31 2.16
N PHE A 233 17.99 -22.03 1.84
CA PHE A 233 19.26 -21.33 2.07
C PHE A 233 19.44 -20.84 3.53
N GLY A 234 18.51 -21.13 4.43
CA GLY A 234 18.60 -20.73 5.84
C GLY A 234 18.41 -19.24 6.10
N VAL A 235 17.80 -18.50 5.16
CA VAL A 235 17.54 -17.07 5.30
C VAL A 235 16.43 -16.85 6.32
N LYS A 236 16.71 -16.03 7.35
CA LYS A 236 15.71 -15.65 8.36
C LYS A 236 14.57 -14.86 7.70
N ASN A 237 13.35 -15.06 8.20
CA ASN A 237 12.15 -14.39 7.68
C ASN A 237 11.82 -14.71 6.21
N ALA A 238 12.24 -15.87 5.68
CA ALA A 238 11.98 -16.30 4.30
C ALA A 238 10.51 -16.15 3.86
N LEU A 239 9.55 -16.51 4.74
CA LEU A 239 8.11 -16.37 4.47
C LEU A 239 7.69 -14.91 4.27
N LEU A 240 8.23 -14.01 5.10
CA LEU A 240 7.95 -12.58 5.01
C LEU A 240 8.51 -12.04 3.69
N ILE A 241 9.77 -12.35 3.38
CA ILE A 241 10.43 -11.90 2.15
C ILE A 241 9.69 -12.44 0.92
N GLY A 242 9.30 -13.72 0.91
CA GLY A 242 8.55 -14.31 -0.19
C GLY A 242 7.17 -13.69 -0.37
N ALA A 243 6.38 -13.54 0.70
CA ALA A 243 5.05 -12.92 0.66
C ALA A 243 5.08 -11.48 0.12
N PHE A 244 6.00 -10.65 0.62
CA PHE A 244 6.16 -9.28 0.13
C PHE A 244 6.75 -9.24 -1.28
N GLY A 245 7.69 -10.12 -1.59
CA GLY A 245 8.22 -10.28 -2.94
C GLY A 245 7.10 -10.56 -3.95
N GLY A 246 6.17 -11.47 -3.62
CA GLY A 246 5.00 -11.74 -4.47
C GLY A 246 4.06 -10.56 -4.58
N LEU A 247 3.77 -9.87 -3.47
CA LEU A 247 2.88 -8.71 -3.46
C LEU A 247 3.46 -7.55 -4.29
N PHE A 248 4.74 -7.23 -4.15
CA PHE A 248 5.39 -6.13 -4.86
C PHE A 248 5.75 -6.46 -6.31
N ASN A 249 5.91 -7.74 -6.66
CA ASN A 249 6.10 -8.17 -8.06
C ASN A 249 4.90 -7.81 -8.95
N VAL A 250 3.72 -7.64 -8.36
CA VAL A 250 2.51 -7.22 -9.09
C VAL A 250 2.54 -5.78 -9.54
N ILE A 251 3.22 -4.89 -8.80
CA ILE A 251 3.28 -3.46 -9.14
C ILE A 251 4.63 -3.21 -9.86
N PRO A 252 4.63 -3.00 -11.18
CA PRO A 252 5.86 -2.66 -11.90
C PRO A 252 6.57 -1.49 -11.23
N TYR A 253 7.90 -1.53 -11.18
CA TYR A 253 8.78 -0.53 -10.55
C TYR A 253 8.79 -0.49 -9.02
N VAL A 254 7.78 -1.00 -8.31
CA VAL A 254 7.79 -1.00 -6.83
C VAL A 254 8.84 -1.96 -6.29
N GLY A 255 8.97 -3.16 -6.86
CA GLY A 255 10.04 -4.10 -6.51
C GLY A 255 11.44 -3.49 -6.59
N PRO A 256 11.84 -2.92 -7.75
CA PRO A 256 13.11 -2.20 -7.89
C PRO A 256 13.28 -1.04 -6.89
N ILE A 257 12.26 -0.20 -6.69
CA ILE A 257 12.33 0.93 -5.76
C ILE A 257 12.52 0.44 -4.32
N LEU A 258 11.73 -0.53 -3.87
CA LEU A 258 11.85 -1.08 -2.52
C LEU A 258 13.17 -1.83 -2.35
N GLY A 259 13.64 -2.55 -3.36
CA GLY A 259 14.95 -3.19 -3.35
C GLY A 259 16.08 -2.19 -3.15
N VAL A 260 16.01 -1.05 -3.85
CA VAL A 260 16.94 0.07 -3.66
C VAL A 260 16.83 0.67 -2.27
N VAL A 261 15.61 0.96 -1.79
CA VAL A 261 15.39 1.59 -0.47
C VAL A 261 15.84 0.68 0.67
N PHE A 262 15.39 -0.58 0.70
CA PHE A 262 15.78 -1.54 1.72
C PHE A 262 17.25 -1.94 1.60
N GLY A 263 17.76 -2.09 0.38
CA GLY A 263 19.17 -2.38 0.13
C GLY A 263 20.08 -1.26 0.61
N ALA A 264 19.71 -0.01 0.33
CA ALA A 264 20.41 1.17 0.85
C ALA A 264 20.36 1.22 2.38
N PHE A 265 19.18 0.97 2.97
CA PHE A 265 19.01 0.93 4.42
C PHE A 265 19.90 -0.13 5.09
N ILE A 266 19.90 -1.37 4.59
CA ILE A 266 20.73 -2.45 5.13
C ILE A 266 22.22 -2.16 4.95
N THR A 267 22.62 -1.62 3.79
CA THR A 267 24.03 -1.33 3.48
C THR A 267 24.58 -0.23 4.38
N ILE A 268 23.79 0.82 4.60
CA ILE A 268 24.14 1.88 5.56
C ILE A 268 24.18 1.30 6.97
N SER A 269 23.18 0.52 7.37
CA SER A 269 23.10 -0.07 8.72
C SER A 269 24.20 -1.08 9.01
N SER A 270 24.68 -1.83 8.01
CA SER A 270 25.67 -2.91 8.21
C SER A 270 27.11 -2.42 8.06
N ASN A 271 27.31 -1.24 7.48
CA ASN A 271 28.64 -0.69 7.20
C ASN A 271 28.80 0.71 7.82
N LEU A 272 28.24 0.91 9.00
CA LEU A 272 28.30 2.18 9.75
C LEU A 272 29.74 2.64 10.04
N ASP A 273 30.71 1.72 10.04
CA ASP A 273 32.13 2.02 10.30
C ASP A 273 32.95 2.33 9.02
N MET A 274 32.37 2.27 7.82
CA MET A 274 33.08 2.58 6.57
C MET A 274 33.06 4.08 6.24
N GLU A 275 34.13 4.59 5.63
CA GLU A 275 34.15 5.97 5.12
C GLU A 275 33.08 6.17 4.04
N PHE A 276 32.41 7.33 4.07
CA PHE A 276 31.34 7.68 3.13
C PHE A 276 31.79 7.65 1.67
N SER A 277 33.07 7.93 1.40
CA SER A 277 33.73 7.81 0.10
C SER A 277 33.72 6.38 -0.46
N LEU A 278 33.71 5.36 0.40
CA LEU A 278 33.61 3.94 0.08
C LEU A 278 32.17 3.43 0.11
N LEU A 279 31.32 4.07 0.92
CA LEU A 279 29.89 3.74 1.07
C LEU A 279 29.06 4.24 -0.13
N LEU A 280 29.36 5.43 -0.66
CA LEU A 280 28.65 6.04 -1.79
C LEU A 280 28.73 5.21 -3.10
N PRO A 281 29.90 4.68 -3.51
CA PRO A 281 29.99 3.76 -4.65
C PRO A 281 29.23 2.45 -4.44
N MET A 282 29.13 1.95 -3.20
CA MET A 282 28.35 0.75 -2.89
C MET A 282 26.85 1.01 -3.02
N LEU A 283 26.36 2.15 -2.54
CA LEU A 283 24.97 2.57 -2.72
C LEU A 283 24.62 2.79 -4.21
N LEU A 284 25.50 3.44 -4.98
CA LEU A 284 25.33 3.64 -6.42
C LEU A 284 25.32 2.33 -7.21
N LYS A 285 26.12 1.34 -6.80
CA LYS A 285 26.09 -0.02 -7.38
C LYS A 285 24.80 -0.78 -7.09
N MET A 286 24.04 -0.42 -6.06
CA MET A 286 22.73 -1.04 -5.79
C MET A 286 21.59 -0.41 -6.60
N THR A 287 21.79 0.82 -7.08
CA THR A 287 20.81 1.54 -7.91
C THR A 287 20.94 1.27 -9.41
N GLY A 288 21.96 0.50 -9.82
CA GLY A 288 22.30 0.20 -11.22
C GLY A 288 22.12 -1.28 -11.55
#